data_AF-A0A7K4SZF0-F1
#
_entry.id   AF-A0A7K4SZF0-F1
#
_cell.length_a   1.000
_cell.length_b   1.000
_cell.length_c   1.000
_cell.angle_alpha   90.00
_cell.angle_beta   90.00
_cell.angle_gamma   90.00
#
_symmetry.space_group_name_H-M   'P 1'
#
loop_
_entity.id
_entity.type
_entity.pdbx_description
1 polymer ?
#
loop_
_entity_poly.entity_id
_entity_poly.type
_entity_poly.pdbx_seq_one_letter_code
_entity_poly.pdbx_strand_id
1 'polypeptide(L)'
;LTAAKTSDKDTVSPAGEKDGNCPKEEPWERALKTTIVDMEVGEFQGHKVSVWDLLHSKYIPEENRKELLELYQAGELTLEQVKTVVSTIVTKAEAARAEQSANVSSPRAELTVTEDEDTPLQED
;
A
#
# COMPACT_ATOMS: atom_id res chain seq x y z
N LEU A 1 -27.82 -52.93 -27.16
CA LEU A 1 -27.66 -53.55 -25.82
C LEU A 1 -26.29 -54.23 -25.80
N THR A 2 -25.33 -53.67 -25.06
CA THR A 2 -24.18 -54.33 -24.37
C THR A 2 -23.30 -53.20 -23.84
N ALA A 3 -23.54 -52.76 -22.60
CA ALA A 3 -22.87 -53.24 -21.38
C ALA A 3 -21.64 -52.38 -21.07
N ALA A 4 -21.85 -51.42 -20.17
CA ALA A 4 -20.81 -50.68 -19.49
C ALA A 4 -20.02 -51.62 -18.55
N LYS A 5 -18.72 -51.38 -18.45
CA LYS A 5 -17.87 -51.88 -17.36
C LYS A 5 -16.63 -50.97 -17.23
N THR A 6 -16.76 -49.92 -16.43
CA THR A 6 -16.09 -49.73 -15.13
C THR A 6 -14.59 -50.07 -15.13
N SER A 7 -13.75 -49.05 -15.05
CA SER A 7 -12.53 -49.15 -14.26
C SER A 7 -12.20 -47.77 -13.73
N ASP A 8 -12.67 -47.52 -12.52
CA ASP A 8 -12.18 -46.48 -11.64
C ASP A 8 -10.66 -46.62 -11.53
N LYS A 9 -9.93 -45.63 -12.02
CA LYS A 9 -8.62 -45.31 -11.48
C LYS A 9 -8.74 -43.93 -10.85
N ASP A 10 -9.09 -43.96 -9.57
CA ASP A 10 -8.80 -42.89 -8.64
C ASP A 10 -7.32 -42.49 -8.83
N THR A 11 -7.11 -41.28 -9.30
CA THR A 11 -5.83 -40.59 -9.15
C THR A 11 -6.17 -39.31 -8.40
N VAL A 12 -6.33 -39.49 -7.09
CA VAL A 12 -6.06 -38.44 -6.12
C VAL A 12 -4.68 -37.84 -6.40
N SER A 13 -4.67 -36.57 -6.78
CA SER A 13 -3.63 -35.60 -6.44
C SER A 13 -4.13 -34.19 -6.70
N PRO A 14 -4.45 -33.43 -5.64
CA PRO A 14 -4.71 -32.01 -5.71
C PRO A 14 -3.38 -31.26 -5.59
N ALA A 15 -2.91 -30.68 -6.68
CA ALA A 15 -1.98 -29.57 -6.63
C ALA A 15 -2.31 -28.66 -7.79
N GLY A 16 -2.64 -27.40 -7.49
CA GLY A 16 -2.93 -26.39 -8.48
C GLY A 16 -1.71 -26.10 -9.34
N GLU A 17 -1.54 -26.86 -10.41
CA GLU A 17 -0.70 -26.44 -11.53
C GLU A 17 -1.49 -25.44 -12.35
N LYS A 18 -1.30 -24.17 -12.01
CA LYS A 18 -1.57 -23.06 -12.92
C LYS A 18 -0.35 -22.15 -13.00
N ASP A 19 0.85 -22.71 -13.17
CA ASP A 19 1.98 -21.94 -13.71
C ASP A 19 1.91 -21.99 -15.23
N GLY A 20 0.90 -21.29 -15.75
CA GLY A 20 0.83 -20.90 -17.15
C GLY A 20 1.22 -19.43 -17.24
N ASN A 21 2.52 -19.11 -17.18
CA ASN A 21 2.97 -17.80 -17.67
C ASN A 21 4.38 -17.87 -18.27
N CYS A 22 4.46 -17.49 -19.54
CA CYS A 22 5.60 -17.57 -20.44
C CYS A 22 6.85 -16.83 -19.87
N PRO A 23 8.05 -17.43 -19.94
CA PRO A 23 9.23 -16.87 -19.30
C PRO A 23 9.85 -15.74 -20.13
N LYS A 24 9.38 -14.52 -19.86
CA LYS A 24 10.13 -13.26 -20.08
C LYS A 24 10.01 -12.34 -18.86
N GLU A 25 9.59 -12.89 -17.72
CA GLU A 25 9.55 -12.17 -16.45
C GLU A 25 10.89 -12.40 -15.75
N GLU A 26 11.52 -11.31 -15.35
CA GLU A 26 12.81 -11.41 -14.67
C GLU A 26 12.64 -12.09 -13.30
N PRO A 27 13.65 -12.82 -12.79
CA PRO A 27 13.57 -13.53 -11.52
C PRO A 27 13.20 -12.60 -10.34
N TRP A 28 13.71 -11.37 -10.38
CA TRP A 28 13.44 -10.34 -9.38
C TRP A 28 11.99 -9.85 -9.42
N GLU A 29 11.37 -9.74 -10.61
CA GLU A 29 9.95 -9.38 -10.73
C GLU A 29 9.06 -10.44 -10.10
N ARG A 30 9.33 -11.73 -10.38
CA ARG A 30 8.56 -12.84 -9.80
C ARG A 30 8.70 -12.87 -8.27
N ALA A 31 9.89 -12.63 -7.73
CA ALA A 31 10.12 -12.54 -6.28
C ALA A 31 9.29 -11.42 -5.63
N LEU A 32 9.23 -10.24 -6.26
CA LEU A 32 8.45 -9.10 -5.75
C LEU A 32 6.94 -9.33 -5.86
N LYS A 33 6.47 -9.95 -6.94
CA LYS A 33 5.04 -10.29 -7.15
C LYS A 33 4.54 -11.36 -6.20
N THR A 34 5.38 -12.36 -5.89
CA THR A 34 5.04 -13.46 -4.97
C THR A 34 5.11 -13.03 -3.50
N THR A 35 5.82 -11.95 -3.20
CA THR A 35 5.94 -11.43 -1.83
C THR A 35 4.72 -10.59 -1.47
N ILE A 36 3.90 -11.12 -0.57
CA ILE A 36 2.71 -10.44 -0.06
C ILE A 36 3.06 -9.67 1.22
N VAL A 37 2.60 -8.42 1.27
CA VAL A 37 2.69 -7.52 2.41
C VAL A 37 1.29 -7.27 2.93
N ASP A 38 1.15 -7.40 4.24
CA ASP A 38 -0.05 -7.01 4.97
C ASP A 38 0.15 -5.56 5.41
N MET A 39 -0.69 -4.65 4.90
CA MET A 39 -0.60 -3.25 5.26
C MET A 39 -1.60 -2.96 6.37
N GLU A 40 -1.13 -2.30 7.43
CA GLU A 40 -1.95 -1.93 8.59
C GLU A 40 -2.44 -0.47 8.53
N VAL A 41 -2.06 0.25 7.47
CA VAL A 41 -2.26 1.69 7.32
C VAL A 41 -2.71 2.06 5.90
N GLY A 42 -3.53 3.09 5.83
CA GLY A 42 -4.02 3.71 4.61
C GLY A 42 -5.01 2.91 3.77
N GLU A 43 -5.03 3.19 2.46
CA GLU A 43 -5.98 2.58 1.52
C GLU A 43 -5.81 1.05 1.41
N PHE A 44 -4.62 0.55 1.71
CA PHE A 44 -4.31 -0.88 1.73
C PHE A 44 -4.54 -1.54 3.09
N GLN A 45 -5.05 -0.82 4.08
CA GLN A 45 -5.32 -1.37 5.41
C GLN A 45 -6.22 -2.60 5.32
N GLY A 46 -5.78 -3.72 5.90
CA GLY A 46 -6.51 -4.99 5.88
C GLY A 46 -6.52 -5.69 4.52
N HIS A 47 -5.73 -5.21 3.56
CA HIS A 47 -5.55 -5.83 2.26
C HIS A 47 -4.18 -6.47 2.13
N LYS A 48 -4.14 -7.63 1.47
CA LYS A 48 -2.92 -8.33 1.11
C LYS A 48 -2.47 -7.88 -0.27
N VAL A 49 -1.46 -7.03 -0.30
CA VAL A 49 -0.92 -6.44 -1.54
C VAL A 49 0.50 -6.94 -1.77
N SER A 50 0.87 -7.15 -3.03
CA SER A 50 2.23 -7.58 -3.36
C SER A 50 3.22 -6.41 -3.26
N VAL A 51 4.49 -6.69 -2.95
CA VAL A 51 5.55 -5.66 -2.95
C VAL A 51 5.62 -4.97 -4.32
N TRP A 52 5.45 -5.75 -5.40
CA TRP A 52 5.39 -5.23 -6.77
C TRP A 52 4.27 -4.21 -6.97
N ASP A 53 3.06 -4.53 -6.50
CA ASP A 53 1.90 -3.64 -6.62
C ASP A 53 2.10 -2.35 -5.83
N LEU A 54 2.68 -2.43 -4.63
CA LEU A 54 3.07 -1.27 -3.84
C LEU A 54 4.10 -0.37 -4.54
N LEU A 55 5.13 -0.97 -5.16
CA LEU A 55 6.14 -0.25 -5.96
C LEU A 55 5.52 0.48 -7.16
N HIS A 56 4.47 -0.08 -7.75
CA HIS A 56 3.75 0.51 -8.88
C HIS A 56 2.56 1.38 -8.45
N SER A 57 2.35 1.53 -7.14
CA SER A 57 1.28 2.33 -6.60
C SER A 57 1.64 3.82 -6.55
N LYS A 58 0.61 4.67 -6.40
CA LYS A 58 0.73 6.13 -6.24
C LYS A 58 1.58 6.57 -5.04
N TYR A 59 1.86 5.65 -4.11
CA TYR A 59 2.66 5.90 -2.92
C TYR A 59 4.15 6.03 -3.21
N ILE A 60 4.63 5.35 -4.24
CA ILE A 60 6.06 5.28 -4.56
C ILE A 60 6.26 5.94 -5.93
N PRO A 61 6.97 7.09 -5.98
CA PRO A 61 7.24 7.73 -7.26
C PRO A 61 8.17 6.85 -8.10
N GLU A 62 8.11 7.06 -9.41
CA GLU A 62 8.89 6.27 -10.38
C GLU A 62 10.40 6.29 -10.09
N GLU A 63 10.94 7.43 -9.64
CA GLU A 63 12.36 7.60 -9.28
C GLU A 63 12.76 6.63 -8.14
N ASN A 64 12.04 6.66 -7.02
CA ASN A 64 12.28 5.74 -5.90
C ASN A 64 12.08 4.28 -6.32
N ARG A 65 11.07 3.98 -7.15
CA ARG A 65 10.85 2.63 -7.67
C ARG A 65 12.08 2.16 -8.45
N LYS A 66 12.59 2.99 -9.36
CA LYS A 66 13.73 2.64 -10.19
C LYS A 66 14.98 2.41 -9.34
N GLU A 67 15.27 3.31 -8.40
CA GLU A 67 16.40 3.18 -7.47
C GLU A 67 16.30 1.88 -6.64
N LEU A 68 15.13 1.59 -6.04
CA LEU A 68 14.90 0.36 -5.29
C LEU A 68 15.12 -0.90 -6.13
N LEU A 69 14.66 -0.89 -7.38
CA LEU A 69 14.83 -2.02 -8.30
C LEU A 69 16.27 -2.18 -8.77
N GLU A 70 17.00 -1.09 -9.01
CA GLU A 70 18.41 -1.12 -9.36
C GLU A 70 19.25 -1.68 -8.20
N LEU A 71 19.00 -1.23 -6.97
CA LEU A 71 19.67 -1.74 -5.77
C LEU A 71 19.34 -3.22 -5.49
N TYR A 72 18.08 -3.64 -5.72
CA TYR A 72 17.69 -5.04 -5.58
C TYR A 72 18.35 -5.94 -6.65
N GLN A 73 18.41 -5.47 -7.90
CA GLN A 73 19.09 -6.17 -8.98
C GLN A 73 20.61 -6.20 -8.79
N ALA A 74 21.20 -5.14 -8.23
CA ALA A 74 22.61 -5.10 -7.84
C ALA A 74 22.93 -6.02 -6.65
N GLY A 75 21.90 -6.53 -5.96
CA GLY A 75 22.06 -7.34 -4.76
C GLY A 75 22.45 -6.54 -3.51
N GLU A 76 22.37 -5.20 -3.57
CA GLU A 76 22.59 -4.32 -2.42
C GLU A 76 21.42 -4.37 -1.44
N LEU A 77 20.21 -4.60 -1.97
CA LEU A 77 19.01 -4.81 -1.19
C LEU A 77 18.54 -6.26 -1.30
N THR A 78 18.03 -6.78 -0.19
CA THR A 78 17.31 -8.05 -0.13
C THR A 78 15.80 -7.82 -0.23
N LEU A 79 15.06 -8.88 -0.54
CA LEU A 79 13.60 -8.85 -0.67
C LEU A 79 12.90 -8.33 0.59
N GLU A 80 13.41 -8.70 1.77
CA GLU A 80 12.91 -8.21 3.06
C GLU A 80 13.17 -6.72 3.27
N GLN A 81 14.32 -6.21 2.83
CA GLN A 81 14.61 -4.78 2.86
C GLN A 81 13.69 -4.02 1.92
N VAL A 82 13.51 -4.49 0.68
CA VAL A 82 12.57 -3.87 -0.28
C VAL A 82 11.18 -3.81 0.34
N LYS A 83 10.69 -4.93 0.91
CA LYS A 83 9.41 -5.00 1.64
C LYS A 83 9.32 -3.96 2.75
N THR A 84 10.35 -3.85 3.58
CA THR A 84 10.40 -2.88 4.69
C THR A 84 10.36 -1.45 4.17
N VAL A 85 11.13 -1.14 3.14
CA VAL A 85 11.17 0.20 2.54
C VAL A 85 9.82 0.58 1.94
N VAL A 86 9.19 -0.29 1.14
CA VAL A 86 7.86 0.02 0.58
C VAL A 86 6.80 0.20 1.67
N SER A 87 6.79 -0.67 2.68
CA SER A 87 5.86 -0.55 3.81
C SER A 87 6.07 0.76 4.56
N THR A 88 7.33 1.16 4.76
CA THR A 88 7.69 2.42 5.41
C THR A 88 7.24 3.63 4.60
N ILE A 89 7.45 3.62 3.28
CA ILE A 89 7.03 4.73 2.41
C ILE A 89 5.51 4.91 2.47
N VAL A 90 4.74 3.83 2.34
CA VAL A 90 3.28 3.88 2.40
C VAL A 90 2.83 4.38 3.78
N THR A 91 3.43 3.88 4.86
CA THR A 91 3.11 4.32 6.23
C THR A 91 3.39 5.81 6.42
N LYS A 92 4.54 6.30 5.97
CA LYS A 92 4.91 7.71 6.08
C LYS A 92 4.01 8.59 5.21
N ALA A 93 3.68 8.16 4.01
CA ALA A 93 2.78 8.88 3.12
C ALA A 93 1.39 9.04 3.73
N GLU A 94 0.84 7.98 4.31
CA GLU A 94 -0.48 8.02 4.98
C GLU A 94 -0.46 8.84 6.26
N ALA A 95 0.60 8.74 7.07
CA ALA A 95 0.79 9.60 8.25
C ALA A 95 0.81 11.08 7.85
N ALA A 96 1.58 11.44 6.82
CA ALA A 96 1.64 12.82 6.32
C ALA A 96 0.29 13.33 5.78
N ARG A 97 -0.55 12.44 5.21
CA ARG A 97 -1.91 12.78 4.75
C ARG A 97 -2.89 12.96 5.92
N ALA A 98 -2.75 12.18 6.98
CA ALA A 98 -3.53 12.34 8.20
C ALA A 98 -3.25 13.68 8.88
N GLU A 99 -1.99 14.09 8.96
CA GLU A 99 -1.60 15.40 9.52
C GLU A 99 -2.08 16.58 8.67
N GLN A 100 -2.08 16.43 7.34
CA GLN A 100 -2.58 17.45 6.42
C GLN A 100 -4.12 17.61 6.47
N SER A 101 -4.85 16.53 6.74
CA SER A 101 -6.31 16.59 6.85
C SER A 101 -6.79 17.22 8.16
N ALA A 102 -5.95 17.21 9.20
CA ALA A 102 -6.28 17.85 10.48
C ALA A 102 -6.08 19.39 10.47
N ASN A 103 -5.37 19.96 9.49
CA ASN A 103 -5.13 21.42 9.43
C ASN A 103 -6.10 22.20 8.53
N VAL A 104 -6.93 21.54 7.71
CA VAL A 104 -7.89 22.24 6.83
C VAL A 104 -9.17 22.71 7.55
N SER A 105 -9.23 22.60 8.87
CA SER A 105 -10.12 23.45 9.68
C SER A 105 -9.48 24.83 9.86
N SER A 106 -9.32 25.55 8.74
CA SER A 106 -9.13 27.01 8.72
C SER A 106 -10.38 27.72 9.23
N PRO A 107 -10.31 28.99 9.66
CA PRO A 107 -9.34 29.65 10.54
C PRO A 107 -9.98 29.86 11.94
N ARG A 108 -9.21 29.86 13.03
CA ARG A 108 -9.73 30.43 14.28
C ARG A 108 -9.75 31.96 14.13
N ALA A 109 -10.80 32.47 13.51
CA ALA A 109 -11.36 33.74 13.93
C ALA A 109 -11.96 33.51 15.32
N GLU A 110 -11.19 33.77 16.37
CA GLU A 110 -11.75 34.21 17.64
C GLU A 110 -11.30 35.66 17.86
N LEU A 111 -11.91 36.54 17.07
CA LEU A 111 -12.35 37.81 17.62
C LEU A 111 -13.46 37.48 18.62
N THR A 112 -13.09 37.21 19.86
CA THR A 112 -13.95 37.45 21.02
C THR A 112 -13.12 38.24 22.01
N VAL A 113 -12.81 39.49 21.65
CA VAL A 113 -12.77 40.53 22.68
C VAL A 113 -14.25 40.75 23.03
N THR A 114 -14.67 40.05 24.07
CA THR A 114 -15.88 40.35 24.82
C THR A 114 -15.39 40.81 26.18
N GLU A 115 -14.64 41.91 26.19
CA GLU A 115 -14.56 42.84 27.32
C GLU A 115 -15.44 44.00 26.84
N ASP A 116 -16.69 44.08 27.30
CA ASP A 116 -17.04 44.70 28.58
C ASP A 116 -16.35 46.06 28.74
N GLU A 117 -16.83 47.03 27.95
CA GLU A 117 -16.92 48.38 28.48
C GLU A 117 -18.33 48.88 28.20
N ASP A 118 -19.18 48.62 29.20
CA ASP A 118 -20.38 49.38 29.48
C ASP A 118 -20.05 50.88 29.42
N THR A 119 -20.44 51.51 28.33
CA THR A 119 -20.60 52.96 28.30
C THR A 119 -21.76 53.30 29.23
N PRO A 120 -21.60 54.26 30.14
CA PRO A 120 -22.65 55.27 30.19
C PRO A 120 -22.12 56.71 30.28
N LEU A 121 -22.60 57.50 29.32
CA LEU A 121 -23.15 58.86 29.52
C LEU A 121 -22.13 60.01 29.70
N GLN A 122 -22.34 61.23 29.22
CA GLN A 122 -23.36 61.86 28.38
C GLN A 122 -22.93 63.32 28.16
N GLU A 123 -23.04 63.78 26.92
CA GLU A 123 -23.45 65.11 26.40
C GLU A 123 -23.68 66.29 27.40
N ASP A 124 -22.88 67.37 27.27
CA ASP A 124 -23.25 68.76 26.88
C ASP A 124 -21.98 69.59 26.62
#